data_AF-A0A495SDX1-F1
#
_entry.id   AF-A0A495SDX1-F1
#
_cell.length_a   1.000
_cell.length_b   1.000
_cell.length_c   1.000
_cell.angle_alpha   90.00
_cell.angle_beta   90.00
_cell.angle_gamma   90.00
#
_symmetry.space_group_name_H-M   'P 1'
#
loop_
_entity.id
_entity.type
_entity.pdbx_description
1 polymer ?
#
loop_
_entity_poly.entity_id
_entity_poly.type
_entity_poly.pdbx_seq_one_letter_code
_entity_poly.pdbx_strand_id
1 'polypeptide(L)' 'MSSKKTFFITLIGVFIGLFMGYLYYYFIGCSTGTCPITSRPLNASLYGGVMGGLLFNMFTSKKTK' A
#
# COMPACT_ATOMS: atom_id res chain seq x y z
N MET A 1 1.15 -10.09 -22.81
CA MET A 1 1.16 -9.26 -21.59
C MET A 1 1.00 -7.81 -22.02
N SER A 2 -0.19 -7.23 -21.85
CA SER A 2 -0.42 -5.83 -22.25
C SER A 2 0.07 -4.93 -21.11
N SER A 3 1.31 -4.46 -21.20
CA SER A 3 2.06 -3.76 -20.13
C SER A 3 1.30 -2.60 -19.47
N LYS A 4 0.34 -1.99 -20.20
CA LYS A 4 -0.52 -0.92 -19.69
C LYS A 4 -1.45 -1.37 -18.55
N LYS A 5 -1.98 -2.60 -18.62
CA LYS A 5 -2.95 -3.11 -17.63
C LYS A 5 -2.29 -3.38 -16.28
N THR A 6 -1.08 -3.94 -16.30
CA THR A 6 -0.25 -4.17 -15.11
C THR A 6 0.12 -2.86 -14.40
N PHE A 7 0.48 -1.82 -15.16
CA PHE A 7 0.80 -0.51 -14.59
C PHE A 7 -0.41 0.10 -13.89
N PHE A 8 -1.58 0.08 -14.52
CA PHE A 8 -2.82 0.61 -13.94
C PHE A 8 -3.23 -0.12 -12.66
N ILE A 9 -3.14 -1.47 -12.65
CA ILE A 9 -3.42 -2.29 -11.47
C ILE A 9 -2.45 -1.99 -10.32
N THR A 10 -1.15 -1.85 -10.63
CA THR A 10 -0.14 -1.52 -9.63
C THR A 10 -0.39 -0.13 -9.04
N LEU A 11 -0.75 0.85 -9.87
CA LEU A 11 -1.03 2.23 -9.46
C LEU A 11 -2.25 2.29 -8.52
N ILE A 12 -3.31 1.54 -8.83
CA ILE A 12 -4.47 1.39 -7.94
C ILE A 12 -4.07 0.73 -6.61
N GLY A 13 -3.23 -0.32 -6.66
CA GLY A 13 -2.70 -0.97 -5.46
C GLY A 13 -1.87 -0.04 -4.57
N VAL A 14 -1.08 0.85 -5.18
CA VAL A 14 -0.33 1.90 -4.46
C VAL A 14 -1.30 2.87 -3.79
N PHE A 15 -2.30 3.41 -4.50
CA PHE A 15 -3.27 4.34 -3.94
C PHE A 15 -4.07 3.74 -2.77
N ILE A 16 -4.53 2.50 -2.93
CA ILE A 16 -5.25 1.78 -1.87
C ILE A 16 -4.33 1.51 -0.67
N GLY A 17 -3.08 1.10 -0.91
CA GLY A 17 -2.08 0.90 0.13
C GLY A 17 -1.73 2.17 0.89
N LEU A 18 -1.67 3.31 0.19
CA LEU A 18 -1.46 4.64 0.78
C LEU A 18 -2.64 5.03 1.69
N PHE A 19 -3.88 4.84 1.20
CA PHE A 19 -5.09 5.18 1.93
C PHE A 19 -5.26 4.28 3.16
N MET A 20 -5.09 2.96 3.01
CA MET A 20 -5.16 2.01 4.11
C MET A 20 -4.01 2.17 5.11
N GLY A 21 -2.80 2.49 4.66
CA GLY A 21 -1.66 2.77 5.53
C GLY A 21 -1.91 4.00 6.41
N TYR A 22 -2.49 5.06 5.84
CA TYR A 22 -2.89 6.25 6.60
C TYR A 22 -4.03 5.95 7.57
N LEU A 23 -5.06 5.24 7.13
CA LEU A 23 -6.20 4.86 7.97
C LEU A 23 -5.75 3.98 9.13
N TYR A 24 -4.88 3.01 8.88
CA TYR A 24 -4.32 2.15 9.92
C TYR A 24 -3.47 2.95 10.92
N TYR A 25 -2.66 3.89 10.42
CA TYR A 25 -1.91 4.81 11.27
C TYR A 25 -2.85 5.66 12.16
N TYR A 26 -3.92 6.23 11.60
CA TYR A 26 -4.81 7.14 12.31
C TYR A 26 -5.74 6.42 13.31
N PHE A 27 -6.39 5.33 12.87
CA PHE A 27 -7.43 4.66 13.65
C PHE A 27 -6.88 3.57 14.59
N ILE A 28 -5.82 2.85 14.21
CA ILE A 28 -5.29 1.72 14.99
C ILE A 28 -3.99 2.09 15.69
N GLY A 29 -3.00 2.59 14.96
CA GLY A 29 -1.67 2.87 15.52
C GLY A 29 -1.69 4.02 16.52
N CYS A 30 -2.05 5.21 16.05
CA CYS A 30 -1.90 6.43 16.84
C CYS A 30 -2.92 6.54 18.00
N SER A 31 -4.10 5.91 17.88
CA SER A 31 -5.11 5.89 18.97
C SER A 31 -4.74 4.96 20.13
N THR A 32 -3.91 3.95 19.90
CA THR A 32 -3.56 2.94 20.94
C THR A 32 -2.32 3.36 21.75
N GLY A 33 -1.75 4.55 21.50
CA GLY A 33 -0.58 5.08 22.24
C GLY A 33 0.78 4.56 21.76
N THR A 34 0.81 3.69 20.76
CA THR A 34 2.03 3.18 20.12
C THR A 34 1.92 3.36 18.62
N CYS A 35 2.82 4.09 17.97
CA CYS A 35 2.86 4.20 16.52
C CYS A 35 3.81 3.14 15.92
N PRO A 36 3.35 1.89 15.63
CA PRO A 36 4.24 0.79 15.25
C PRO A 36 4.90 0.96 13.88
N ILE A 37 4.32 1.76 12.97
CA ILE A 37 4.84 1.89 11.60
C ILE A 37 5.78 3.10 11.46
N THR A 38 5.50 4.23 12.11
CA THR A 38 6.42 5.38 12.33
C THR A 38 5.67 6.51 13.06
N SER A 39 6.35 7.44 13.73
CA SER A 39 5.72 8.59 14.41
C SER A 39 5.20 9.68 13.46
N ARG A 40 5.38 9.52 12.14
CA ARG A 40 5.00 10.50 11.11
C ARG A 40 4.02 9.93 10.09
N PRO A 41 2.86 10.56 9.85
CA PRO A 41 1.85 10.04 8.91
C PRO A 41 2.40 9.85 7.49
N LEU A 42 3.35 10.68 7.07
CA LEU A 42 4.00 10.61 5.76
C LEU A 42 4.73 9.27 5.51
N ASN A 43 5.51 8.77 6.47
CA ASN A 43 6.26 7.54 6.24
C ASN A 43 5.36 6.30 6.35
N ALA A 44 4.29 6.33 7.16
CA ALA A 44 3.34 5.22 7.27
C ALA A 44 2.52 5.05 5.99
N SER A 45 2.08 6.17 5.42
CA SER A 45 1.42 6.27 4.12
C SER A 45 2.33 5.79 2.97
N LEU A 46 3.57 6.25 2.93
CA LEU A 46 4.56 5.80 1.94
C LEU A 46 4.84 4.30 2.07
N TYR A 47 5.01 3.79 3.29
CA TYR A 47 5.23 2.37 3.54
C TYR A 47 4.04 1.52 3.10
N GLY A 48 2.81 1.95 3.43
CA GLY A 48 1.57 1.30 2.99
C GLY A 48 1.41 1.32 1.47
N GLY A 49 1.75 2.43 0.82
CA GLY A 49 1.73 2.56 -0.64
C GLY A 49 2.76 1.66 -1.33
N VAL A 50 3.99 1.59 -0.81
CA VAL A 50 5.04 0.70 -1.33
C VAL A 50 4.65 -0.76 -1.17
N MET A 51 4.17 -1.16 0.02
CA MET A 51 3.69 -2.52 0.27
C MET A 51 2.48 -2.88 -0.62
N GLY A 52 1.52 -1.97 -0.78
CA GLY A 52 0.35 -2.16 -1.64
C GLY A 52 0.72 -2.29 -3.12
N GLY A 53 1.63 -1.44 -3.61
CA GLY A 53 2.16 -1.54 -4.96
C GLY A 53 2.92 -2.84 -5.21
N LEU A 54 3.78 -3.25 -4.27
CA LEU A 54 4.56 -4.48 -4.38
C LEU A 54 3.66 -5.73 -4.40
N LEU A 55 2.66 -5.77 -3.51
CA LEU A 55 1.66 -6.84 -3.45
C LEU A 55 0.89 -6.97 -4.76
N PHE A 56 0.30 -5.87 -5.25
CA PHE A 56 -0.48 -5.90 -6.48
C PHE A 56 0.38 -6.17 -7.72
N ASN A 57 1.64 -5.74 -7.72
CA ASN A 57 2.61 -6.08 -8.75
C ASN A 57 2.92 -7.59 -8.76
N MET A 58 3.12 -8.19 -7.59
CA MET A 58 3.37 -9.62 -7.45
C MET A 58 2.15 -10.45 -7.90
N PHE A 59 0.93 -10.03 -7.54
CA PHE A 59 -0.31 -10.71 -7.96
C PHE A 59 -0.58 -10.60 -9.47
N THR A 60 -0.32 -9.44 -10.08
CA THR A 60 -0.50 -9.29 -11.54
C THR A 60 0.61 -9.97 -12.35
N SER A 61 1.78 -10.18 -11.76
CA SER A 61 2.88 -10.98 -12.33
C SER A 61 2.57 -12.48 -12.27
N LYS A 62 1.85 -12.94 -11.23
CA LYS A 62 1.47 -14.34 -11.02
C LYS A 62 0.27 -14.83 -11.85
N LYS A 63 -0.15 -14.09 -12.89
CA LYS A 63 -1.11 -14.56 -13.91
C LYS A 63 -0.38 -15.47 -14.91
N THR A 64 0.02 -16.66 -14.44
CA THR A 64 0.42 -17.80 -15.29
C THR A 64 -0.28 -19.05 -14.74
N LYS A 65 -1.56 -19.19 -15.05
CA LYS A 65 -2.18 -20.30 -15.79
C LYS A 65 -3.67 -20.03 -15.95
#